data_AF-A0A836RQP7-F1
#
_entry.id   AF-A0A836RQP7-F1
#
_cell.length_a   1.000
_cell.length_b   1.000
_cell.length_c   1.000
_cell.angle_alpha   90.00
_cell.angle_beta   90.00
_cell.angle_gamma   90.00
#
_symmetry.space_group_name_H-M   'P 1'
#
loop_
_entity.id
_entity.type
_entity.pdbx_description
1 polymer ?
#
loop_
_entity_poly.entity_id
_entity_poly.type
_entity_poly.pdbx_seq_one_letter_code
_entity_poly.pdbx_strand_id
1 'polypeptide(L)' 'MPKIIEYDMEARQKIKRGVDILAKAVKITLGPKGRNVVIDKKFGAPTVTK' A
#
# COMPACT_ATOMS: atom_id res chain seq x y z
N MET A 1 -0.18 0.79 -27.30
CA MET A 1 -0.86 -0.07 -26.31
C MET A 1 -2.31 0.36 -26.20
N PRO A 2 -3.29 -0.55 -26.30
CA PRO A 2 -4.70 -0.25 -26.04
C PRO A 2 -4.94 0.00 -24.54
N LYS A 3 -6.03 0.72 -24.22
CA LYS A 3 -6.46 0.96 -22.84
C LYS A 3 -7.37 -0.17 -22.37
N ILE A 4 -7.23 -0.55 -21.11
CA ILE A 4 -8.17 -1.43 -20.42
C ILE A 4 -9.19 -0.52 -19.71
N ILE A 5 -10.48 -0.73 -19.97
CA ILE A 5 -11.55 0.03 -19.36
C ILE A 5 -12.49 -0.96 -18.67
N GLU A 6 -12.69 -0.74 -17.37
CA GLU A 6 -13.49 -1.61 -16.50
C GLU A 6 -14.54 -0.77 -15.79
N TYR A 7 -15.69 -1.40 -15.50
CA TYR A 7 -16.88 -0.70 -15.02
C TYR A 7 -17.42 -1.32 -13.72
N ASP A 8 -18.36 -0.59 -13.11
CA ASP A 8 -19.19 -1.04 -11.99
C ASP A 8 -18.40 -1.66 -10.83
N MET A 9 -18.81 -2.86 -10.42
CA MET A 9 -18.32 -3.54 -9.24
C MET A 9 -16.86 -4.00 -9.41
N GLU A 10 -16.49 -4.45 -10.60
CA GLU A 10 -15.13 -4.94 -10.86
C GLU A 10 -14.11 -3.82 -10.68
N ALA A 11 -14.37 -2.65 -11.27
CA ALA A 11 -13.52 -1.46 -11.11
C ALA A 11 -13.42 -1.05 -9.64
N ARG A 12 -14.55 -1.02 -8.92
CA ARG A 12 -14.59 -0.66 -7.49
C ARG A 12 -13.82 -1.65 -6.62
N GLN A 13 -13.92 -2.95 -6.90
CA GLN A 13 -13.20 -3.98 -6.15
C GLN A 13 -11.69 -3.88 -6.34
N LYS A 14 -11.20 -3.59 -7.55
CA LYS A 14 -9.77 -3.41 -7.80
C LYS A 14 -9.22 -2.17 -7.09
N ILE A 15 -9.95 -1.06 -7.12
CA ILE A 15 -9.59 0.15 -6.36
C ILE A 15 -9.57 -0.15 -4.86
N LYS A 16 -10.64 -0.77 -4.33
CA LYS A 16 -10.74 -1.12 -2.91
C LYS A 16 -9.57 -1.99 -2.47
N ARG A 17 -9.18 -2.98 -3.27
CA ARG A 17 -8.04 -3.85 -2.97
C ARG A 17 -6.73 -3.05 -2.85
N GLY A 18 -6.48 -2.11 -3.75
CA GLY A 18 -5.31 -1.24 -3.69
C GLY A 18 -5.30 -0.34 -2.45
N VAL A 19 -6.44 0.27 -2.14
CA VAL A 19 -6.62 1.11 -0.94
C VAL A 19 -6.44 0.29 0.33
N ASP A 20 -6.99 -0.93 0.39
CA ASP A 20 -6.86 -1.82 1.54
C ASP A 20 -5.38 -2.20 1.80
N ILE A 21 -4.59 -2.40 0.75
CA ILE A 21 -3.14 -2.68 0.86
C ILE A 21 -2.43 -1.46 1.47
N LEU A 22 -2.66 -0.27 0.91
CA LEU A 22 -2.06 0.97 1.38
C LEU A 22 -2.43 1.25 2.84
N ALA A 23 -3.73 1.18 3.17
CA ALA A 23 -4.24 1.44 4.50
C ALA A 23 -3.66 0.45 5.52
N LYS A 24 -3.54 -0.84 5.18
CA LYS A 24 -2.92 -1.84 6.07
C LYS A 24 -1.45 -1.55 6.33
N ALA A 25 -0.70 -1.09 5.34
CA ALA A 25 0.71 -0.76 5.48
C ALA A 25 0.94 0.47 6.37
N VAL A 26 0.11 1.51 6.24
CA VAL A 26 0.29 2.78 6.96
C VAL A 26 -0.32 2.74 8.36
N LYS A 27 -1.51 2.14 8.54
CA LYS A 27 -2.24 2.22 9.81
C LYS A 27 -1.47 1.69 11.02
N ILE A 28 -0.54 0.75 10.80
CA ILE A 28 0.24 0.15 11.88
C ILE A 28 1.26 1.11 12.48
N THR A 29 1.56 2.22 11.80
CA THR A 29 2.55 3.20 12.27
C THR A 29 1.93 4.36 13.05
N LEU A 30 0.60 4.42 13.12
CA LEU A 30 -0.13 5.52 13.75
C LEU A 30 -0.05 5.49 15.28
N GLY A 31 0.14 6.67 15.86
CA GLY A 31 0.12 6.90 17.30
C GLY A 31 1.44 6.60 18.01
N PRO A 32 1.53 6.90 19.32
CA PRO A 32 2.76 6.78 20.09
C PRO A 32 3.28 5.34 20.22
N LYS A 33 2.40 4.33 20.02
CA LYS A 33 2.75 2.90 20.00
C LYS A 33 2.79 2.31 18.58
N GLY A 34 2.95 3.16 17.56
CA GLY A 34 3.12 2.74 16.17
C GLY A 34 4.31 1.80 15.97
N ARG A 35 4.15 0.82 15.09
CA ARG A 35 5.16 -0.18 14.71
C ARG A 35 5.97 0.30 13.52
N ASN A 36 7.17 -0.26 13.37
CA ASN A 36 8.03 0.04 12.24
C ASN A 36 7.55 -0.69 10.97
N VAL A 37 7.74 -0.04 9.83
CA VAL A 37 7.63 -0.59 8.48
C VAL A 37 9.01 -0.62 7.85
N VAL A 38 9.32 -1.71 7.16
CA VAL A 38 10.58 -1.90 6.42
C VAL A 38 10.31 -1.69 4.94
N ILE A 39 11.05 -0.76 4.33
CA ILE A 39 10.98 -0.43 2.92
C ILE A 39 12.26 -0.91 2.26
N ASP A 40 12.11 -1.82 1.30
CA ASP A 40 13.22 -2.38 0.55
C ASP A 40 13.93 -1.33 -0.31
N LYS A 41 15.23 -1.50 -0.52
CA LYS A 41 16.06 -0.63 -1.35
C LYS A 41 16.84 -1.48 -2.34
N LYS A 42 16.96 -1.01 -3.58
CA LYS A 42 17.72 -1.69 -4.63
C LYS A 42 19.19 -1.94 -4.26
N PHE A 43 19.78 -1.11 -3.40
CA PHE A 43 21.15 -1.27 -2.91
C PHE A 43 21.25 -0.84 -1.44
N GLY A 44 22.11 -1.51 -0.68
CA GLY A 44 22.36 -1.22 0.73
C GLY A 44 21.29 -1.78 1.67
N ALA A 45 21.31 -1.32 2.93
CA ALA A 45 20.35 -1.77 3.95
C ALA A 45 18.96 -1.14 3.73
N PRO A 46 17.86 -1.86 4.06
CA PRO A 46 16.51 -1.36 3.90
C PRO A 46 16.22 -0.15 4.83
N THR A 47 15.26 0.70 4.45
CA THR A 47 14.80 1.79 5.33
C THR A 47 13.81 1.25 6.35
N VAL A 48 14.00 1.57 7.62
CA VAL A 48 13.03 1.30 8.69
C VAL A 48 12.40 2.62 9.13
N THR A 49 11.07 2.76 9.05
CA THR A 49 10.33 3.99 9.39
C THR A 49 9.10 3.72 10.25
N LYS A 50 8.65 4.74 10.98
CA LYS A 50 7.28 4.86 11.52
C LYS A 50 6.53 5.92 10.73
#